data_AF-A0A8H2X6X8-F1
#
_entry.id   AF-A0A8H2X6X8-F1
#
_cell.length_a   1.000
_cell.length_b   1.000
_cell.length_c   1.000
_cell.angle_alpha   90.00
_cell.angle_beta   90.00
_cell.angle_gamma   90.00
#
_symmetry.space_group_name_H-M   'P 1'
#
loop_
_entity.id
_entity.type
_entity.pdbx_description
1 polymer ?
#
loop_
_entity_poly.entity_id
_entity_poly.type
_entity_poly.pdbx_seq_one_letter_code
_entity_poly.pdbx_strand_id
1 'polypeptide(L)'
;MIETMHPSDKRMHQWLRTFTVGQQDIGYFPMAIFKAVGPTTVRWALNSSQTGARTLEIGVTLAFAGGRPQVTINGWTGPAPPAPSQPNSRGVTRGTWRGNNTLYTVKIPSGVLKSNEVNVMTINVISGSSGDGYLSPNVVIDAVRLY
;
A
#
# COMPACT_ATOMS: atom_id res chain seq x y z
N MET A 1 -6.73 -14.73 7.60
CA MET A 1 -6.35 -15.80 6.65
C MET A 1 -4.84 -16.04 6.59
N ILE A 2 -3.99 -14.99 6.55
CA ILE A 2 -2.54 -15.21 6.43
C ILE A 2 -1.94 -16.07 7.56
N GLU A 3 -2.50 -15.96 8.77
CA GLU A 3 -2.13 -16.72 9.97
C GLU A 3 -2.15 -18.25 9.76
N THR A 4 -2.96 -18.75 8.81
CA THR A 4 -3.21 -20.19 8.65
C THR A 4 -2.99 -20.72 7.23
N MET A 5 -2.61 -19.88 6.26
CA MET A 5 -2.31 -20.32 4.90
C MET A 5 -1.36 -19.38 4.16
N HIS A 6 -0.60 -19.93 3.22
CA HIS A 6 0.38 -19.19 2.42
C HIS A 6 -0.32 -18.22 1.43
N PRO A 7 0.27 -17.05 1.07
CA PRO A 7 -0.29 -16.16 0.06
C PRO A 7 -0.64 -16.79 -1.30
N SER A 8 0.03 -17.88 -1.67
CA SER A 8 -0.22 -18.60 -2.92
C SER A 8 -1.37 -19.60 -2.84
N ASP A 9 -1.99 -19.77 -1.67
CA ASP A 9 -3.08 -20.71 -1.48
C ASP A 9 -4.27 -20.30 -2.36
N LYS A 10 -4.87 -21.26 -3.08
CA LYS A 10 -5.97 -20.99 -4.02
C LYS A 10 -7.23 -20.43 -3.35
N ARG A 11 -7.35 -20.57 -2.04
CA ARG A 11 -8.42 -19.99 -1.24
C ARG A 11 -8.22 -18.49 -0.99
N MET A 12 -7.00 -17.98 -1.17
CA MET A 12 -6.73 -16.56 -1.08
C MET A 12 -7.40 -15.82 -2.23
N HIS A 13 -7.98 -14.67 -1.88
CA HIS A 13 -8.37 -13.67 -2.83
C HIS A 13 -7.18 -13.20 -3.68
N GLN A 14 -7.43 -12.81 -4.94
CA GLN A 14 -6.41 -12.15 -5.78
C GLN A 14 -5.76 -10.99 -5.03
N TRP A 15 -4.44 -10.88 -5.09
CA TRP A 15 -3.69 -9.84 -4.36
C TRP A 15 -3.69 -8.49 -5.06
N LEU A 16 -3.59 -8.48 -6.39
CA LEU A 16 -3.66 -7.28 -7.21
C LEU A 16 -5.13 -6.85 -7.34
N ARG A 17 -5.48 -5.66 -6.82
CA ARG A 17 -6.85 -5.15 -6.79
C ARG A 17 -6.93 -3.63 -6.94
N THR A 18 -8.11 -3.19 -7.37
CA THR A 18 -8.56 -1.80 -7.31
C THR A 18 -9.61 -1.65 -6.22
N PHE A 19 -9.29 -0.92 -5.16
CA PHE A 19 -10.21 -0.58 -4.08
C PHE A 19 -10.82 0.81 -4.34
N THR A 20 -12.15 0.90 -4.35
CA THR A 20 -12.89 2.14 -4.50
C THR A 20 -13.57 2.48 -3.17
N VAL A 21 -13.15 3.58 -2.56
CA VAL A 21 -13.68 4.06 -1.28
C VAL A 21 -15.20 4.26 -1.41
N GLY A 22 -15.95 3.64 -0.50
CA GLY A 22 -17.41 3.69 -0.48
C GLY A 22 -18.12 2.65 -1.37
N GLN A 23 -17.38 1.77 -2.07
CA GLN A 23 -17.97 0.69 -2.87
C GLN A 23 -17.69 -0.71 -2.31
N GLN A 24 -16.46 -0.98 -1.88
CA GLN A 24 -16.09 -2.28 -1.28
C GLN A 24 -15.86 -2.17 0.22
N ASP A 25 -16.17 -3.25 0.94
CA ASP A 25 -15.80 -3.40 2.35
C ASP A 25 -14.28 -3.52 2.52
N ILE A 26 -13.81 -3.21 3.73
CA ILE A 26 -12.36 -3.20 4.05
C ILE A 26 -11.65 -4.52 3.74
N GLY A 27 -12.35 -5.66 3.83
CA GLY A 27 -11.80 -6.98 3.49
C GLY A 27 -11.40 -7.14 2.02
N TYR A 28 -11.83 -6.23 1.15
CA TYR A 28 -11.42 -6.19 -0.26
C TYR A 28 -10.06 -5.50 -0.46
N PHE A 29 -9.66 -4.62 0.46
CA PHE A 29 -8.35 -3.96 0.39
C PHE A 29 -7.26 -5.00 0.68
N PRO A 30 -6.21 -5.11 -0.15
CA PRO A 30 -5.19 -6.13 0.05
C PRO A 30 -4.39 -5.85 1.31
N MET A 31 -4.31 -6.83 2.20
CA MET A 31 -3.56 -6.68 3.46
C MET A 31 -2.05 -6.51 3.24
N ALA A 32 -1.53 -6.94 2.09
CA ALA A 32 -0.12 -6.82 1.75
C ALA A 32 0.04 -6.52 0.25
N ILE A 33 1.10 -5.79 -0.07
CA ILE A 33 1.45 -5.41 -1.44
C ILE A 33 2.84 -5.98 -1.72
N PHE A 34 2.99 -6.70 -2.83
CA PHE A 34 4.23 -7.36 -3.22
C PHE A 34 4.74 -6.76 -4.53
N LYS A 35 6.01 -6.36 -4.57
CA LYS A 35 6.63 -5.68 -5.72
C LYS A 35 6.46 -6.46 -7.03
N ALA A 36 6.62 -7.78 -7.01
CA ALA A 36 6.48 -8.63 -8.21
C ALA A 36 5.03 -9.02 -8.54
N VAL A 37 4.07 -8.80 -7.63
CA VAL A 37 2.65 -9.06 -7.88
C VAL A 37 1.95 -7.84 -8.46
N GLY A 38 2.33 -6.65 -7.99
CA GLY A 38 1.86 -5.36 -8.52
C GLY A 38 1.35 -4.40 -7.44
N PRO A 39 1.05 -3.15 -7.84
CA PRO A 39 0.61 -2.11 -6.93
C PRO A 39 -0.85 -2.26 -6.52
N THR A 40 -1.23 -1.67 -5.40
CA THR A 40 -2.65 -1.50 -5.05
C THR A 40 -3.18 -0.20 -5.63
N THR A 41 -4.28 -0.26 -6.38
CA THR A 41 -4.96 0.95 -6.87
C THR A 41 -6.08 1.34 -5.92
N VAL A 42 -6.12 2.61 -5.53
CA VAL A 42 -7.16 3.19 -4.68
C VAL A 42 -7.87 4.30 -5.45
N ARG A 43 -9.20 4.27 -5.45
CA ARG A 43 -10.06 5.24 -6.14
C ARG A 43 -10.98 5.91 -5.15
N TRP A 44 -11.14 7.22 -5.22
CA TRP A 44 -12.09 7.95 -4.38
C TRP A 44 -12.55 9.25 -5.05
N ALA A 45 -13.73 9.72 -4.67
CA ALA A 45 -14.25 11.02 -5.06
C ALA A 45 -13.98 12.04 -3.93
N LEU A 46 -13.79 13.30 -4.31
CA LEU A 46 -13.67 14.43 -3.38
C LEU A 46 -14.61 15.56 -3.83
N ASN A 47 -15.15 16.29 -2.87
CA ASN A 47 -15.81 17.56 -3.15
C ASN A 47 -14.77 18.70 -3.30
N SER A 48 -15.21 19.85 -3.80
CA SER A 48 -14.33 21.02 -4.03
C SER A 48 -13.66 21.56 -2.77
N SER A 49 -14.26 21.39 -1.58
CA SER A 49 -13.65 21.81 -0.30
C SER A 49 -12.50 20.88 0.14
N GLN A 50 -12.32 19.74 -0.51
CA GLN A 50 -11.35 18.72 -0.12
C GLN A 50 -10.06 18.72 -0.97
N THR A 51 -9.94 19.55 -2.00
CA THR A 51 -8.85 19.50 -3.00
C THR A 51 -7.61 20.35 -2.67
N GLY A 52 -7.57 20.98 -1.49
CA GLY A 52 -6.38 21.69 -1.01
C GLY A 52 -5.20 20.76 -0.75
N ALA A 53 -4.12 21.32 -0.20
CA ALA A 53 -3.01 20.50 0.28
C ALA A 53 -3.50 19.52 1.37
N ARG A 54 -3.05 18.26 1.28
CA ARG A 54 -3.46 17.16 2.17
C ARG A 54 -2.25 16.37 2.65
N THR A 55 -2.45 15.59 3.70
CA THR A 55 -1.48 14.60 4.16
C THR A 55 -2.05 13.21 3.98
N LEU A 56 -1.28 12.35 3.31
CA LEU A 56 -1.53 10.92 3.24
C LEU A 56 -0.61 10.22 4.23
N GLU A 57 -1.18 9.31 5.01
CA GLU A 57 -0.48 8.42 5.92
C GLU A 57 -0.70 6.97 5.49
N ILE A 58 0.40 6.21 5.43
CA ILE A 58 0.38 4.77 5.20
C ILE A 58 1.10 4.11 6.37
N GLY A 59 0.34 3.46 7.24
CA GLY A 59 0.86 2.61 8.29
C GLY A 59 1.22 1.24 7.73
N VAL A 60 2.40 0.76 8.05
CA VAL A 60 2.91 -0.57 7.67
C VAL A 60 3.29 -1.31 8.93
N THR A 61 2.74 -2.50 9.15
CA THR A 61 3.06 -3.32 10.33
C THR A 61 4.40 -4.07 10.17
N LEU A 62 4.64 -4.59 8.96
CA LEU A 62 5.82 -5.38 8.60
C LEU A 62 6.23 -5.08 7.16
N ALA A 63 7.54 -5.07 6.89
CA ALA A 63 8.04 -5.12 5.51
C ALA A 63 9.13 -6.19 5.35
N PHE A 64 9.32 -6.63 4.11
CA PHE A 64 10.31 -7.63 3.74
C PHE A 64 11.20 -7.13 2.61
N ALA A 65 12.48 -7.53 2.63
CA ALA A 65 13.50 -7.18 1.64
C ALA A 65 13.54 -5.67 1.30
N GLY A 66 13.48 -4.84 2.35
CA GLY A 66 13.53 -3.38 2.23
C GLY A 66 12.32 -2.74 1.55
N GLY A 67 11.21 -3.46 1.40
CA GLY A 67 9.97 -2.93 0.83
C GLY A 67 9.46 -1.71 1.59
N ARG A 68 9.03 -0.68 0.87
CA ARG A 68 8.35 0.51 1.41
C ARG A 68 7.39 1.09 0.38
N PRO A 69 6.29 1.75 0.80
CA PRO A 69 5.34 2.31 -0.13
C PRO A 69 5.88 3.58 -0.79
N GLN A 70 5.64 3.72 -2.09
CA GLN A 70 5.69 4.99 -2.81
C GLN A 70 4.39 5.16 -3.59
N VAL A 71 3.81 6.36 -3.54
CA VAL A 71 2.51 6.62 -4.15
C VAL A 71 2.63 7.46 -5.42
N THR A 72 1.74 7.20 -6.36
CA THR A 72 1.44 8.09 -7.48
C THR A 72 -0.04 8.42 -7.43
N ILE A 73 -0.40 9.71 -7.46
CA ILE A 73 -1.78 10.20 -7.36
C ILE A 73 -2.03 11.11 -8.56
N ASN A 74 -2.99 10.75 -9.42
CA ASN A 74 -3.35 11.54 -10.61
C ASN A 74 -2.14 11.95 -11.48
N GLY A 75 -1.11 11.09 -11.57
CA GLY A 75 0.13 11.36 -12.30
C GLY A 75 1.23 12.06 -11.49
N TRP A 76 0.91 12.65 -10.33
CA TRP A 76 1.92 13.16 -9.40
C TRP A 76 2.56 12.02 -8.60
N THR A 77 3.88 11.93 -8.59
CA THR A 77 4.62 10.91 -7.82
C THR A 77 5.14 11.51 -6.52
N GLY A 78 4.80 10.89 -5.40
CA GLY A 78 5.30 11.26 -4.08
C GLY A 78 6.77 10.88 -3.86
N PRO A 79 7.39 11.38 -2.79
CA PRO A 79 8.79 11.08 -2.48
C PRO A 79 9.01 9.58 -2.26
N ALA A 80 10.20 9.09 -2.61
CA ALA A 80 10.63 7.72 -2.32
C ALA A 80 11.18 7.64 -0.89
N PRO A 81 10.54 6.92 0.04
CA PRO A 81 11.05 6.81 1.40
C PRO A 81 12.35 5.98 1.45
N PRO A 82 13.21 6.22 2.46
CA PRO A 82 14.36 5.36 2.71
C PRO A 82 13.91 3.92 3.03
N ALA A 83 14.84 2.97 2.88
CA ALA A 83 14.58 1.58 3.27
C ALA A 83 14.27 1.50 4.79
N PRO A 84 13.25 0.74 5.21
CA PRO A 84 12.89 0.64 6.61
C PRO A 84 13.83 -0.30 7.38
N SER A 85 13.94 -0.08 8.68
CA SER A 85 14.53 -1.06 9.60
C SER A 85 13.47 -2.09 9.97
N GLN A 86 13.55 -3.29 9.40
CA GLN A 86 12.63 -4.40 9.63
C GLN A 86 13.41 -5.69 9.89
N PRO A 87 12.80 -6.69 10.56
CA PRO A 87 13.47 -7.97 10.80
C PRO A 87 13.98 -8.62 9.51
N ASN A 88 15.20 -9.17 9.55
CA ASN A 88 15.75 -9.94 8.43
C ASN A 88 15.18 -11.37 8.43
N SER A 89 13.87 -11.49 8.20
CA SER A 89 13.15 -12.75 8.20
C SER A 89 11.99 -12.70 7.22
N ARG A 90 11.62 -13.86 6.66
CA ARG A 90 10.29 -14.04 6.09
C ARG A 90 9.24 -13.78 7.18
N GLY A 91 8.11 -13.20 6.80
CA GLY A 91 7.01 -12.92 7.72
C GLY A 91 5.64 -13.21 7.13
N VAL A 92 5.19 -12.40 6.17
CA VAL A 92 3.84 -12.56 5.57
C VAL A 92 3.63 -13.94 4.94
N THR A 93 4.67 -14.59 4.41
CA THR A 93 4.60 -15.97 3.89
C THR A 93 4.61 -17.07 4.96
N ARG A 94 4.67 -16.69 6.24
CA ARG A 94 4.75 -17.59 7.42
C ARG A 94 3.73 -17.21 8.49
N GLY A 95 2.65 -16.54 8.11
CA GLY A 95 1.53 -16.24 9.01
C GLY A 95 1.78 -15.16 10.04
N THR A 96 2.84 -14.35 9.91
CA THR A 96 3.02 -13.16 10.74
C THR A 96 2.94 -11.88 9.94
N TRP A 97 2.42 -10.85 10.59
CA TRP A 97 2.33 -9.47 10.13
C TRP A 97 2.99 -8.50 11.12
N ARG A 98 3.55 -9.01 12.23
CA ARG A 98 4.19 -8.18 13.26
C ARG A 98 5.64 -7.91 12.88
N GLY A 99 5.93 -6.64 12.61
CA GLY A 99 7.27 -6.12 12.42
C GLY A 99 7.48 -4.87 13.29
N ASN A 100 8.30 -3.95 12.79
CA ASN A 100 8.70 -2.77 13.56
C ASN A 100 7.71 -1.59 13.50
N ASN A 101 6.56 -1.74 12.84
CA ASN A 101 5.56 -0.68 12.62
C ASN A 101 6.15 0.65 12.08
N THR A 102 5.95 0.94 10.81
CA THR A 102 6.48 2.17 10.17
C THR A 102 5.34 3.00 9.62
N LEU A 103 5.30 4.28 9.98
CA LEU A 103 4.35 5.25 9.44
C LEU A 103 5.04 6.05 8.32
N TYR A 104 4.47 6.03 7.13
CA TYR A 104 4.91 6.82 5.99
C TYR A 104 3.96 8.00 5.77
N THR A 105 4.49 9.21 5.91
CA THR A 105 3.73 10.45 5.71
C THR A 105 4.11 11.09 4.38
N VAL A 106 3.10 11.36 3.54
CA VAL A 106 3.25 11.99 2.23
C VAL A 106 2.49 13.32 2.23
N LYS A 107 3.20 14.42 1.98
CA LYS A 107 2.60 15.73 1.80
C LYS A 107 2.17 15.89 0.35
N ILE A 108 0.86 16.01 0.12
CA ILE A 108 0.26 16.18 -1.19
C ILE A 108 0.03 17.68 -1.41
N PRO A 109 0.67 18.30 -2.41
CA PRO A 109 0.47 19.72 -2.70
C PRO A 109 -0.95 19.98 -3.25
N SER A 110 -1.40 21.23 -3.11
CA SER A 110 -2.64 21.68 -3.75
C SER A 110 -2.57 21.49 -5.27
N GLY A 111 -3.70 21.17 -5.90
CA GLY A 111 -3.81 20.95 -7.34
C GLY A 111 -3.54 19.51 -7.80
N VAL A 112 -3.03 18.63 -6.94
CA VAL A 112 -2.90 17.19 -7.25
C VAL A 112 -4.26 16.49 -7.15
N LEU A 113 -5.02 16.81 -6.11
CA LEU A 113 -6.34 16.25 -5.88
C LEU A 113 -7.39 17.00 -6.68
N LYS A 114 -8.31 16.25 -7.28
CA LYS A 114 -9.36 16.78 -8.15
C LYS A 114 -10.73 16.63 -7.49
N SER A 115 -11.62 17.59 -7.78
CA SER A 115 -13.05 17.49 -7.46
C SER A 115 -13.83 17.16 -8.72
N ASN A 116 -15.04 16.61 -8.56
CA ASN A 116 -15.94 16.20 -9.65
C ASN A 116 -15.35 15.14 -10.62
N GLU A 117 -14.20 14.55 -10.27
CA GLU A 117 -13.55 13.45 -10.97
C GLU A 117 -13.11 12.40 -9.94
N VAL A 118 -12.88 11.16 -10.41
CA VAL A 118 -12.32 10.11 -9.56
C VAL A 118 -10.81 10.33 -9.43
N ASN A 119 -10.36 10.54 -8.19
CA ASN A 119 -8.94 10.52 -7.86
C ASN A 119 -8.45 9.07 -7.88
N VAL A 120 -7.27 8.86 -8.45
CA VAL A 120 -6.64 7.54 -8.55
C VAL A 120 -5.26 7.60 -7.93
N MET A 121 -5.04 6.74 -6.94
CA MET A 121 -3.74 6.51 -6.32
C MET A 121 -3.28 5.09 -6.61
N THR A 122 -2.00 4.93 -6.94
CA THR A 122 -1.34 3.63 -6.89
C THR A 122 -0.35 3.61 -5.73
N ILE A 123 -0.45 2.62 -4.85
CA ILE A 123 0.54 2.34 -3.81
C ILE A 123 1.47 1.26 -4.35
N ASN A 124 2.68 1.66 -4.72
CA ASN A 124 3.75 0.78 -5.21
C ASN A 124 4.67 0.37 -4.06
N VAL A 125 5.26 -0.82 -4.13
CA VAL A 125 6.37 -1.20 -3.25
C VAL A 125 7.69 -1.03 -3.99
N ILE A 126 8.51 -0.12 -3.48
CA ILE A 126 9.87 0.09 -3.99
C ILE A 126 10.88 -0.66 -3.13
N SER A 127 11.91 -1.21 -3.78
CA SER A 127 13.11 -1.73 -3.13
C SER A 127 14.27 -1.88 -4.09
N GLY A 128 15.50 -1.76 -3.58
CA GLY A 128 16.71 -2.13 -4.31
C GLY A 128 16.90 -3.64 -4.40
N SER A 129 16.19 -4.41 -3.56
CA SER A 129 16.14 -5.86 -3.66
C SER A 129 15.13 -6.36 -4.72
N SER A 130 15.24 -7.63 -5.04
CA SER A 130 14.37 -8.39 -5.94
C SER A 130 13.96 -9.72 -5.30
N GLY A 131 13.02 -10.42 -5.94
CA GLY A 131 12.54 -11.73 -5.55
C GLY A 131 11.28 -12.08 -6.33
N ASP A 132 10.89 -13.36 -6.30
CA ASP A 132 9.76 -13.86 -7.08
C ASP A 132 8.48 -13.90 -6.28
N GLY A 133 7.36 -13.53 -6.90
CA GLY A 133 6.02 -13.57 -6.31
C GLY A 133 5.98 -13.01 -4.89
N TYR A 134 5.66 -13.89 -3.93
CA TYR A 134 5.49 -13.54 -2.51
C TYR A 134 6.79 -13.40 -1.71
N LEU A 135 7.94 -13.70 -2.32
CA LEU A 135 9.27 -13.41 -1.78
C LEU A 135 9.89 -12.17 -2.45
N SER A 136 9.14 -11.46 -3.30
CA SER A 136 9.52 -10.11 -3.70
C SER A 136 9.38 -9.14 -2.51
N PRO A 137 10.08 -7.98 -2.54
CA PRO A 137 9.90 -6.93 -1.55
C PRO A 137 8.43 -6.60 -1.33
N ASN A 138 8.00 -6.54 -0.08
CA ASN A 138 6.59 -6.35 0.26
C ASN A 138 6.40 -5.56 1.54
N VAL A 139 5.17 -5.06 1.71
CA VAL A 139 4.69 -4.39 2.91
C VAL A 139 3.36 -5.00 3.32
N VAL A 140 3.12 -5.11 4.64
CA VAL A 140 1.82 -5.45 5.24
C VAL A 140 1.20 -4.16 5.76
N ILE A 141 0.01 -3.83 5.27
CA ILE A 141 -0.67 -2.57 5.55
C ILE A 141 -1.37 -2.63 6.91
N ASP A 142 -1.17 -1.59 7.71
CA ASP A 142 -1.93 -1.32 8.92
C ASP A 142 -3.15 -0.45 8.59
N ALA A 143 -2.88 0.75 8.07
CA ALA A 143 -3.89 1.74 7.74
C ALA A 143 -3.46 2.63 6.57
N VAL A 144 -4.42 3.17 5.85
CA VAL A 144 -4.22 4.23 4.86
C VAL A 144 -5.21 5.35 5.16
N ARG A 145 -4.72 6.57 5.38
CA ARG A 145 -5.53 7.72 5.79
C ARG A 145 -5.13 8.97 5.01
N LEU A 146 -6.13 9.68 4.48
CA LEU A 146 -5.97 10.98 3.84
C LEU A 146 -6.71 12.04 4.67
N TYR A 147 -6.06 13.17 4.98
CA TYR A 147 -6.65 14.27 5.73
C TYR A 147 -6.12 15.65 5.33
#